data_AF-A0AAD7HKL3-F1
#
_entry.id   AF-A0AAD7HKL3-F1
#
_cell.length_a   1.000
_cell.length_b   1.000
_cell.length_c   1.000
_cell.angle_alpha   90.00
_cell.angle_beta   90.00
_cell.angle_gamma   90.00
#
_symmetry.space_group_name_H-M   'P 1'
#
loop_
_entity.id
_entity.type
_entity.pdbx_description
1 polymer ?
#
loop_
_entity_poly.entity_id
_entity_poly.type
_entity_poly.pdbx_seq_one_letter_code
_entity_poly.pdbx_strand_id
1 'polypeptide(L)'
;MLSLLAIFIAVVLLIHPGHSCVYQGNLGRTYEEGLEIARSNNLRRGIPTPAKAITNVRVFDGMKLLPLGTVYIDGGIIVPYVEGAATVDGEGGVLLSGLIDAHSHSTLIEHMETFASYGVTTVITAACFPYAICDPLVNQPGLPDVRYSGLVATTPNSSHATLLGLMPNETITSPSQAPQFVADQLAAGATFIKLIAESADSPTTLDQAIMDVLVASAHEHGVQVACHAADYAAVYRALTAQADQAHHVPAETFPSTRRSSPVTLRRARPLSLPSPSSTNLSPPGVTALHAAGVPILAGTDSNDFPVLGLAYGSSLHAELELLVGTGLSTHNRLFDRGVIASGMRADLLLISGDPIANIAATRNIQRVWIAGTEYTNITVA
;
A
#
# COMPACT_ATOMS: atom_id res chain seq x y z
N MET A 1 32.64 30.61 -24.31
CA MET A 1 32.88 29.29 -23.68
C MET A 1 32.23 29.25 -22.31
N LEU A 2 30.90 29.10 -22.28
CA LEU A 2 30.21 28.43 -21.19
C LEU A 2 29.36 27.35 -21.87
N SER A 3 29.53 26.14 -21.38
CA SER A 3 29.42 24.89 -22.12
C SER A 3 27.98 24.45 -22.38
N LEU A 4 27.76 23.87 -23.57
CA LEU A 4 26.57 23.09 -23.99
C LEU A 4 26.18 21.94 -23.02
N LEU A 5 26.95 21.72 -21.95
CA LEU A 5 26.70 20.72 -20.91
C LEU A 5 25.50 21.05 -20.00
N ALA A 6 25.08 22.32 -19.89
CA ALA A 6 23.94 22.70 -19.04
C ALA A 6 22.57 22.35 -19.66
N ILE A 7 22.50 22.17 -20.98
CA ILE A 7 21.24 21.82 -21.68
C ILE A 7 21.02 20.29 -21.66
N PHE A 8 22.07 19.49 -21.46
CA PHE A 8 21.94 18.03 -21.36
C PHE A 8 21.42 17.54 -20.00
N ILE A 9 21.59 18.32 -18.93
CA ILE A 9 21.11 17.95 -17.58
C ILE A 9 19.60 18.23 -17.42
N ALA A 10 19.04 19.17 -18.18
CA ALA A 10 17.61 19.50 -18.13
C ALA A 10 16.72 18.52 -18.94
N VAL A 11 17.30 17.73 -19.85
CA VAL A 11 16.55 16.79 -20.71
C VAL A 11 16.54 15.36 -20.14
N VAL A 12 17.44 15.02 -19.22
CA VAL A 12 17.48 13.69 -18.57
C VAL A 12 16.47 13.56 -17.42
N LEU A 13 15.89 14.66 -16.92
CA LEU A 13 14.85 14.64 -15.88
C LEU A 13 13.40 14.61 -16.42
N LEU A 14 13.21 14.62 -17.75
CA LEU A 14 11.88 14.64 -18.38
C LEU A 14 11.45 13.30 -19.02
N ILE A 15 12.17 12.22 -18.72
CA ILE A 15 11.81 10.86 -19.12
C ILE A 15 12.03 9.92 -17.92
N HIS A 16 11.23 10.08 -16.87
CA HIS A 16 11.05 9.02 -15.88
C HIS A 16 9.75 8.29 -16.20
N PRO A 17 9.80 6.99 -16.56
CA PRO A 17 8.61 6.24 -16.93
C PRO A 17 7.76 6.01 -15.69
N GLY A 18 6.55 6.57 -15.66
CA GLY A 18 5.47 6.25 -14.73
C GLY A 18 5.81 6.43 -13.24
N HIS A 19 5.26 7.47 -12.61
CA HIS A 19 5.27 7.66 -11.16
C HIS A 19 4.45 6.56 -10.47
N SER A 20 4.96 5.32 -10.42
CA SER A 20 4.42 4.27 -9.58
C SER A 20 4.85 4.53 -8.14
N CYS A 21 3.91 4.49 -7.20
CA CYS A 21 4.17 4.85 -5.82
C CYS A 21 4.82 3.67 -5.08
N VAL A 22 6.08 3.82 -4.66
CA VAL A 22 6.79 2.81 -3.87
C VAL A 22 6.45 3.03 -2.40
N TYR A 23 5.78 2.06 -1.77
CA TYR A 23 5.76 1.91 -0.32
C TYR A 23 7.20 1.59 0.12
N GLN A 24 7.95 2.61 0.53
CA GLN A 24 9.37 2.48 0.86
C GLN A 24 9.56 1.78 2.21
N GLY A 25 9.45 0.45 2.26
CA GLY A 25 9.68 -0.33 3.49
C GLY A 25 11.12 -0.30 4.08
N ASN A 26 11.94 0.71 3.83
CA ASN A 26 13.22 1.02 4.51
C ASN A 26 13.64 2.45 4.14
N LEU A 27 13.64 3.36 5.11
CA LEU A 27 14.09 4.74 4.90
C LEU A 27 15.61 4.81 4.72
N GLY A 28 16.07 5.71 3.85
CA GLY A 28 17.49 5.91 3.59
C GLY A 28 18.14 4.94 2.60
N ARG A 29 17.35 4.08 1.93
CA ARG A 29 17.83 3.21 0.83
C ARG A 29 17.30 3.69 -0.51
N THR A 30 18.16 3.67 -1.52
CA THR A 30 17.76 3.84 -2.92
C THR A 30 16.85 2.70 -3.36
N TYR A 31 16.10 2.92 -4.45
CA TYR A 31 15.28 1.86 -5.04
C TYR A 31 16.11 0.64 -5.42
N GLU A 32 17.32 0.86 -5.93
CA GLU A 32 18.29 -0.14 -6.32
C GLU A 32 18.81 -0.95 -5.13
N GLU A 33 19.16 -0.29 -4.01
CA GLU A 33 19.58 -0.97 -2.78
C GLU A 33 18.42 -1.78 -2.17
N GLY A 34 17.21 -1.22 -2.17
CA GLY A 34 16.01 -1.91 -1.74
C GLY A 34 15.75 -3.16 -2.58
N LEU A 35 15.92 -3.06 -3.91
CA LEU A 35 15.77 -4.16 -4.85
C LEU A 35 16.82 -5.25 -4.65
N GLU A 36 18.07 -4.88 -4.37
CA GLU A 36 19.15 -5.86 -4.14
C GLU A 36 18.93 -6.64 -2.83
N ILE A 37 18.51 -5.94 -1.77
CA ILE A 37 18.16 -6.56 -0.49
C ILE A 37 16.93 -7.45 -0.64
N ALA A 38 15.92 -6.98 -1.37
CA ALA A 38 14.74 -7.75 -1.72
C ALA A 38 15.10 -9.06 -2.43
N ARG A 39 15.93 -8.99 -3.49
CA ARG A 39 16.45 -10.16 -4.20
C ARG A 39 17.15 -11.12 -3.25
N SER A 40 18.07 -10.62 -2.43
CA SER A 40 18.80 -11.43 -1.45
C SER A 40 17.86 -12.09 -0.42
N ASN A 41 16.86 -11.37 0.09
CA ASN A 41 15.91 -11.88 1.07
C ASN A 41 14.95 -12.92 0.48
N ASN A 42 14.45 -12.67 -0.73
CA ASN A 42 13.55 -13.58 -1.42
C ASN A 42 14.26 -14.89 -1.77
N LEU A 43 15.54 -14.83 -2.17
CA LEU A 43 16.37 -16.03 -2.39
C LEU A 43 16.54 -16.87 -1.11
N ARG A 44 16.50 -16.25 0.07
CA ARG A 44 16.65 -16.94 1.37
C ARG A 44 15.33 -17.46 1.96
N ARG A 45 14.18 -16.88 1.59
CA ARG A 45 12.87 -17.15 2.20
C ARG A 45 11.95 -18.05 1.36
N GLY A 46 12.37 -18.50 0.18
CA GLY A 46 11.53 -19.32 -0.69
C GLY A 46 11.05 -20.60 -0.01
N ILE A 47 9.75 -20.69 0.28
CA ILE A 47 9.10 -21.99 0.43
C ILE A 47 9.27 -22.68 -0.93
N PRO A 48 9.88 -23.87 -1.01
CA PRO A 48 10.12 -24.51 -2.29
C PRO A 48 8.77 -24.90 -2.92
N THR A 49 8.24 -24.04 -3.78
CA THR A 49 7.18 -24.41 -4.70
C THR A 49 7.81 -24.89 -6.01
N PRO A 50 7.19 -25.87 -6.69
CA PRO A 50 7.68 -26.31 -7.99
C PRO A 50 7.77 -25.13 -8.96
N ALA A 51 8.83 -25.10 -9.75
CA ALA A 51 9.06 -24.11 -10.77
C ALA A 51 7.93 -24.13 -11.82
N LYS A 52 7.51 -22.97 -12.30
CA LYS A 52 6.39 -22.79 -13.23
C LYS A 52 6.78 -21.93 -14.43
N ALA A 53 6.26 -22.29 -15.59
CA ALA A 53 6.29 -21.46 -16.80
C ALA A 53 4.85 -21.07 -17.13
N ILE A 54 4.47 -19.84 -16.83
CA ILE A 54 3.17 -19.27 -17.20
C ILE A 54 3.28 -18.81 -18.65
N THR A 55 2.83 -19.64 -19.59
CA THR A 55 2.94 -19.42 -21.04
C THR A 55 1.71 -18.68 -21.58
N ASN A 56 1.80 -18.15 -22.80
CA ASN A 56 0.67 -17.58 -23.52
C ASN A 56 -0.04 -16.45 -22.73
N VAL A 57 0.75 -15.54 -22.14
CA VAL A 57 0.24 -14.39 -21.39
C VAL A 57 0.74 -13.07 -21.97
N ARG A 58 -0.06 -12.01 -21.84
CA ARG A 58 0.37 -10.63 -22.05
C ARG A 58 0.71 -9.99 -20.71
N VAL A 59 1.97 -9.72 -20.46
CA VAL A 59 2.38 -9.03 -19.23
C VAL A 59 2.01 -7.55 -19.32
N PHE A 60 1.38 -7.01 -18.27
CA PHE A 60 1.26 -5.58 -18.09
C PHE A 60 2.49 -5.05 -17.32
N ASP A 61 3.27 -4.18 -17.94
CA ASP A 61 4.51 -3.63 -17.33
C ASP A 61 4.25 -2.41 -16.42
N GLY A 62 2.99 -2.05 -16.22
CA GLY A 62 2.52 -0.86 -15.51
C GLY A 62 2.21 0.32 -16.42
N MET A 63 2.48 0.22 -17.71
CA MET A 63 2.19 1.26 -18.71
C MET A 63 1.48 0.69 -19.95
N LYS A 64 1.87 -0.51 -20.39
CA LYS A 64 1.35 -1.16 -21.60
C LYS A 64 1.32 -2.67 -21.47
N LEU A 65 0.53 -3.31 -22.33
CA LEU A 65 0.57 -4.75 -22.52
C LEU A 65 1.74 -5.12 -23.44
N LEU A 66 2.57 -6.06 -22.99
CA LEU A 66 3.63 -6.66 -23.78
C LEU A 66 3.05 -7.71 -24.76
N PRO A 67 3.79 -8.08 -25.82
CA PRO A 67 3.43 -9.21 -26.67
C PRO A 67 3.25 -10.50 -25.85
N LEU A 68 2.53 -11.47 -26.43
CA LEU A 68 2.40 -12.79 -25.82
C LEU A 68 3.77 -13.39 -25.53
N GLY A 69 3.93 -13.92 -24.32
CA GLY A 69 5.18 -14.48 -23.86
C GLY A 69 4.99 -15.47 -22.72
N THR A 70 6.10 -15.73 -22.04
CA THR A 70 6.17 -16.67 -20.92
C THR A 70 6.81 -15.98 -19.72
N VAL A 71 6.23 -16.16 -18.54
CA VAL A 71 6.82 -15.74 -17.26
C VAL A 71 7.23 -16.98 -16.48
N TYR A 72 8.49 -17.01 -16.04
CA TYR A 72 9.04 -18.11 -15.26
C TYR A 72 9.07 -17.76 -13.77
N ILE A 73 8.66 -18.72 -12.95
CA ILE A 73 8.71 -18.64 -11.49
C ILE A 73 9.53 -19.82 -10.99
N ASP A 74 10.47 -19.57 -10.09
CA ASP A 74 11.19 -20.60 -9.34
C ASP A 74 11.02 -20.34 -7.84
N GLY A 75 10.41 -21.29 -7.14
CA GLY A 75 9.93 -21.09 -5.78
C GLY A 75 8.98 -19.89 -5.68
N GLY A 76 9.40 -18.84 -4.98
CA GLY A 76 8.62 -17.60 -4.80
C GLY A 76 9.10 -16.40 -5.61
N ILE A 77 9.94 -16.60 -6.62
CA ILE A 77 10.64 -15.52 -7.33
C ILE A 77 10.43 -15.65 -8.84
N ILE A 78 10.29 -14.51 -9.51
CA ILE A 78 10.28 -14.43 -10.97
C ILE A 78 11.72 -14.55 -11.49
N VAL A 79 11.98 -15.49 -12.39
CA VAL A 79 13.30 -15.74 -12.97
C VAL A 79 13.28 -15.52 -14.49
N PRO A 80 14.43 -15.29 -15.15
CA PRO A 80 14.45 -15.13 -16.60
C PRO A 80 14.09 -16.42 -17.34
N TYR A 81 14.49 -17.56 -16.76
CA TYR A 81 14.28 -18.91 -17.29
C TYR A 81 14.56 -19.94 -16.19
N VAL A 82 13.85 -21.07 -16.23
CA VAL A 82 14.15 -22.27 -15.44
C VAL A 82 13.78 -23.50 -16.26
N GLU A 83 14.71 -24.45 -16.33
CA GLU A 83 14.54 -25.70 -17.06
C GLU A 83 13.59 -26.65 -16.30
N GLY A 84 12.77 -27.42 -17.03
CA GLY A 84 11.88 -28.41 -16.42
C GLY A 84 10.69 -27.83 -15.64
N ALA A 85 10.41 -26.53 -15.78
CA ALA A 85 9.28 -25.88 -15.13
C ALA A 85 7.93 -26.43 -15.59
N ALA A 86 7.01 -26.64 -14.65
CA ALA A 86 5.65 -27.04 -14.94
C ALA A 86 4.94 -25.95 -15.75
N THR A 87 4.36 -26.32 -16.89
CA THR A 87 3.69 -25.34 -17.76
C THR A 87 2.28 -25.04 -17.26
N VAL A 88 1.94 -23.75 -17.19
CA VAL A 88 0.59 -23.24 -16.97
C VAL A 88 0.23 -22.38 -18.17
N ASP A 89 -0.78 -22.79 -18.94
CA ASP A 89 -1.29 -21.97 -20.06
C ASP A 89 -2.12 -20.81 -19.51
N GLY A 90 -1.75 -19.59 -19.88
CA GLY A 90 -2.48 -18.37 -19.53
C GLY A 90 -3.59 -18.01 -20.52
N GLU A 91 -3.82 -18.82 -21.56
CA GLU A 91 -4.96 -18.74 -22.48
C GLU A 91 -5.08 -17.40 -23.22
N GLY A 92 -3.96 -16.69 -23.40
CA GLY A 92 -3.91 -15.36 -24.01
C GLY A 92 -4.30 -14.22 -23.07
N GLY A 93 -4.52 -14.52 -21.79
CA GLY A 93 -4.91 -13.56 -20.75
C GLY A 93 -3.83 -12.53 -20.42
N VAL A 94 -4.20 -11.57 -19.57
CA VAL A 94 -3.31 -10.51 -19.11
C VAL A 94 -2.76 -10.85 -17.73
N LEU A 95 -1.43 -10.88 -17.61
CA LEU A 95 -0.73 -11.10 -16.36
C LEU A 95 -0.33 -9.77 -15.73
N LEU A 96 -0.85 -9.53 -14.53
CA LEU A 96 -0.61 -8.37 -13.67
C LEU A 96 0.31 -8.78 -12.51
N SER A 97 1.06 -7.82 -11.95
CA SER A 97 1.57 -8.00 -10.60
C SER A 97 0.40 -8.11 -9.61
N GLY A 98 0.57 -8.87 -8.54
CA GLY A 98 -0.41 -8.97 -7.48
C GLY A 98 -0.82 -7.60 -6.93
N LEU A 99 -2.11 -7.44 -6.60
CA LEU A 99 -2.64 -6.18 -6.11
C LEU A 99 -2.20 -5.94 -4.67
N ILE A 100 -2.02 -4.67 -4.30
CA ILE A 100 -1.61 -4.25 -2.96
C ILE A 100 -2.68 -3.33 -2.40
N ASP A 101 -3.30 -3.71 -1.28
CA ASP A 101 -4.15 -2.80 -0.52
C ASP A 101 -3.31 -2.01 0.47
N ALA A 102 -3.15 -0.70 0.24
CA ALA A 102 -2.26 0.15 1.03
C ALA A 102 -2.87 0.63 2.36
N HIS A 103 -4.14 0.30 2.66
CA HIS A 103 -4.76 0.63 3.94
C HIS A 103 -5.96 -0.28 4.22
N SER A 104 -5.85 -1.15 5.23
CA SER A 104 -6.94 -1.99 5.71
C SER A 104 -6.89 -2.20 7.24
N HIS A 105 -7.89 -2.89 7.78
CA HIS A 105 -7.99 -3.26 9.19
C HIS A 105 -8.33 -4.74 9.38
N SER A 106 -7.50 -5.62 8.82
CA SER A 106 -7.71 -7.06 8.93
C SER A 106 -7.28 -7.64 10.29
N THR A 107 -8.10 -8.54 10.82
CA THR A 107 -7.88 -9.22 12.10
C THR A 107 -8.00 -10.75 12.02
N LEU A 108 -8.43 -11.30 10.87
CA LEU A 108 -8.73 -12.72 10.69
C LEU A 108 -8.09 -13.28 9.41
N ILE A 109 -7.84 -14.59 9.40
CA ILE A 109 -7.30 -15.32 8.23
C ILE A 109 -8.31 -15.32 7.08
N GLU A 110 -9.59 -15.37 7.40
CA GLU A 110 -10.69 -15.31 6.44
C GLU A 110 -10.67 -14.00 5.63
N HIS A 111 -10.14 -12.91 6.21
CA HIS A 111 -9.95 -11.65 5.47
C HIS A 111 -8.83 -11.79 4.45
N MET A 112 -7.76 -12.51 4.78
CA MET A 112 -6.65 -12.79 3.89
C MET A 112 -7.05 -13.71 2.75
N GLU A 113 -7.88 -14.72 3.03
CA GLU A 113 -8.51 -15.57 2.01
C GLU A 113 -9.39 -14.74 1.07
N THR A 114 -10.22 -13.86 1.63
CA THR A 114 -11.04 -12.93 0.85
C THR A 114 -10.16 -12.02 -0.02
N PHE A 115 -9.10 -11.43 0.52
CA PHE A 115 -8.18 -10.62 -0.28
C PHE A 115 -7.54 -11.41 -1.43
N ALA A 116 -7.04 -12.62 -1.16
CA ALA A 116 -6.46 -13.49 -2.17
C ALA A 116 -7.45 -13.86 -3.27
N SER A 117 -8.74 -14.09 -2.92
CA SER A 117 -9.78 -14.43 -3.88
C SER A 117 -10.11 -13.29 -4.85
N TYR A 118 -9.76 -12.05 -4.50
CA TYR A 118 -9.82 -10.84 -5.32
C TYR A 118 -8.44 -10.39 -5.86
N GLY A 119 -7.43 -11.28 -5.86
CA GLY A 119 -6.13 -10.99 -6.48
C GLY A 119 -5.23 -10.03 -5.70
N VAL A 120 -5.59 -9.71 -4.45
CA VAL A 120 -4.74 -8.95 -3.53
C VAL A 120 -3.72 -9.89 -2.91
N THR A 121 -2.44 -9.60 -3.09
CA THR A 121 -1.32 -10.46 -2.63
C THR A 121 -0.51 -9.82 -1.51
N THR A 122 -0.78 -8.54 -1.20
CA THR A 122 -0.16 -7.81 -0.08
C THR A 122 -1.16 -6.84 0.53
N VAL A 123 -1.17 -6.77 1.86
CA VAL A 123 -2.12 -5.97 2.64
C VAL A 123 -1.36 -5.15 3.67
N ILE A 124 -1.61 -3.84 3.71
CA ILE A 124 -1.08 -2.93 4.73
C ILE A 124 -2.17 -2.69 5.79
N THR A 125 -2.05 -3.35 6.94
CA THR A 125 -2.98 -3.23 8.06
C THR A 125 -2.61 -2.01 8.92
N ALA A 126 -3.37 -0.93 8.79
CA ALA A 126 -3.06 0.38 9.37
C ALA A 126 -3.24 0.46 10.89
N ALA A 127 -3.89 -0.53 11.50
CA ALA A 127 -3.95 -0.73 12.93
C ALA A 127 -4.17 -2.21 13.22
N CYS A 128 -3.29 -2.82 14.01
CA CYS A 128 -3.46 -4.21 14.43
C CYS A 128 -2.92 -4.38 15.85
N PHE A 129 -3.80 -4.70 16.79
CA PHE A 129 -3.47 -4.96 18.18
C PHE A 129 -4.66 -5.68 18.86
N PRO A 130 -4.41 -6.47 19.93
CA PRO A 130 -3.09 -6.84 20.47
C PRO A 130 -2.30 -7.75 19.51
N TYR A 131 -0.98 -7.87 19.75
CA TYR A 131 -0.07 -8.68 18.91
C TYR A 131 -0.54 -10.13 18.69
N ALA A 132 -1.23 -10.71 19.67
CA ALA A 132 -1.82 -12.05 19.56
C ALA A 132 -2.81 -12.20 18.39
N ILE A 133 -3.36 -11.10 17.87
CA ILE A 133 -4.19 -11.07 16.66
C ILE A 133 -3.34 -10.90 15.39
N CYS A 134 -2.24 -10.15 15.47
CA CYS A 134 -1.45 -9.75 14.30
C CYS A 134 -0.44 -10.81 13.87
N ASP A 135 0.23 -11.45 14.83
CA ASP A 135 1.26 -12.45 14.56
C ASP A 135 0.73 -13.65 13.75
N PRO A 136 -0.49 -14.16 14.01
CA PRO A 136 -1.04 -15.23 13.18
C PRO A 136 -1.34 -14.81 11.74
N LEU A 137 -1.50 -13.52 11.43
CA LEU A 137 -1.84 -13.07 10.08
C LEU A 137 -0.62 -13.04 9.13
N VAL A 138 0.60 -12.94 9.68
CA VAL A 138 1.82 -12.84 8.86
C VAL A 138 2.36 -14.21 8.46
N ASN A 139 3.15 -14.24 7.38
CA ASN A 139 3.86 -15.44 6.89
C ASN A 139 2.96 -16.65 6.56
N GLN A 140 1.68 -16.43 6.28
CA GLN A 140 0.75 -17.48 5.91
C GLN A 140 1.03 -17.98 4.47
N PRO A 141 1.41 -19.26 4.27
CA PRO A 141 1.72 -19.77 2.95
C PRO A 141 0.52 -19.69 2.00
N GLY A 142 0.71 -19.10 0.82
CA GLY A 142 -0.35 -18.98 -0.18
C GLY A 142 -1.43 -17.95 0.15
N LEU A 143 -1.25 -17.14 1.20
CA LEU A 143 -2.09 -16.01 1.55
C LEU A 143 -1.30 -14.69 1.45
N PRO A 144 -2.00 -13.54 1.37
CA PRO A 144 -1.37 -12.24 1.18
C PRO A 144 -0.32 -11.93 2.24
N ASP A 145 0.75 -11.25 1.84
CA ASP A 145 1.74 -10.74 2.77
C ASP A 145 1.13 -9.60 3.59
N VAL A 146 1.21 -9.67 4.91
CA VAL A 146 0.63 -8.68 5.82
C VAL A 146 1.74 -7.80 6.40
N ARG A 147 1.57 -6.48 6.29
CA ARG A 147 2.40 -5.49 6.95
C ARG A 147 1.54 -4.65 7.87
N TYR A 148 1.88 -4.57 9.15
CA TYR A 148 1.06 -3.85 10.12
C TYR A 148 1.85 -2.83 10.92
N SER A 149 1.12 -1.86 11.51
CA SER A 149 1.68 -0.79 12.35
C SER A 149 1.76 -1.10 13.84
N GLY A 150 0.97 -2.08 14.29
CA GLY A 150 0.70 -2.30 15.72
C GLY A 150 -0.43 -1.40 16.23
N LEU A 151 -0.45 -1.21 17.55
CA LEU A 151 -1.13 -0.10 18.22
C LEU A 151 -0.78 1.26 17.59
N VAL A 152 -1.76 2.14 17.46
CA VAL A 152 -1.60 3.46 16.83
C VAL A 152 -1.21 4.51 17.87
N ALA A 153 -0.33 5.45 17.50
CA ALA A 153 -0.03 6.59 18.33
C ALA A 153 -1.20 7.59 18.29
N THR A 154 -1.81 7.82 19.44
CA THR A 154 -2.87 8.82 19.63
C THR A 154 -2.85 9.37 21.06
N THR A 155 -3.62 10.41 21.35
CA THR A 155 -3.71 11.01 22.69
C THR A 155 -4.87 10.45 23.52
N PRO A 156 -4.83 10.53 24.86
CA PRO A 156 -5.94 10.15 25.71
C PRO A 156 -7.23 10.87 25.33
N ASN A 157 -8.36 10.18 25.43
CA ASN A 157 -9.70 10.71 25.16
C ASN A 157 -9.87 11.32 23.76
N SER A 158 -9.01 10.96 22.80
CA SER A 158 -9.24 11.26 21.39
C SER A 158 -10.40 10.42 20.84
N SER A 159 -10.92 10.84 19.69
CA SER A 159 -12.02 10.12 19.03
C SER A 159 -11.57 8.73 18.61
N HIS A 160 -10.35 8.60 18.09
CA HIS A 160 -9.75 7.31 17.75
C HIS A 160 -9.39 6.47 18.97
N ALA A 161 -8.89 7.06 20.07
CA ALA A 161 -8.67 6.29 21.31
C ALA A 161 -9.99 5.71 21.83
N THR A 162 -11.07 6.46 21.74
CA THR A 162 -12.42 6.02 22.14
C THR A 162 -12.95 4.92 21.22
N LEU A 163 -12.83 5.13 19.90
CA LEU A 163 -13.26 4.16 18.87
C LEU A 163 -12.55 2.81 19.02
N LEU A 164 -11.25 2.86 19.32
CA LEU A 164 -10.39 1.69 19.45
C LEU A 164 -10.40 1.08 20.86
N GLY A 165 -11.08 1.71 21.82
CA GLY A 165 -11.14 1.24 23.21
C GLY A 165 -9.80 1.30 23.93
N LEU A 166 -8.93 2.26 23.60
CA LEU A 166 -7.59 2.36 24.16
C LEU A 166 -7.62 2.85 25.61
N MET A 167 -6.82 2.22 26.45
CA MET A 167 -6.58 2.63 27.83
C MET A 167 -5.64 3.84 27.87
N PRO A 168 -5.68 4.68 28.92
CA PRO A 168 -4.80 5.86 29.01
C PRO A 168 -3.29 5.54 28.89
N ASN A 169 -2.86 4.37 29.37
CA ASN A 169 -1.47 3.90 29.25
C ASN A 169 -1.10 3.37 27.85
N GLU A 170 -2.06 3.26 26.94
CA GLU A 170 -1.88 2.90 25.53
C GLU A 170 -1.89 4.14 24.62
N THR A 171 -1.86 5.33 25.21
CA THR A 171 -1.85 6.63 24.51
C THR A 171 -0.65 7.47 24.89
N ILE A 172 -0.35 8.48 24.08
CA ILE A 172 0.83 9.35 24.22
C ILE A 172 0.39 10.73 24.70
N THR A 173 1.07 11.25 25.72
CA THR A 173 0.83 12.56 26.32
C THR A 173 2.04 13.49 26.29
N SER A 174 3.23 12.97 25.99
CA SER A 174 4.43 13.80 25.88
C SER A 174 5.45 13.25 24.86
N PRO A 175 6.32 14.13 24.29
CA PRO A 175 7.34 13.70 23.34
C PRO A 175 8.34 12.70 23.93
N SER A 176 8.60 12.73 25.24
CA SER A 176 9.53 11.81 25.89
C SER A 176 9.07 10.34 25.86
N GLN A 177 7.79 10.07 25.63
CA GLN A 177 7.26 8.72 25.51
C GLN A 177 7.46 8.12 24.11
N ALA A 178 7.66 8.97 23.10
CA ALA A 178 7.69 8.56 21.70
C ALA A 178 8.77 7.50 21.37
N PRO A 179 10.03 7.60 21.85
CA PRO A 179 11.03 6.57 21.55
C PRO A 179 10.68 5.19 22.09
N GLN A 180 10.15 5.14 23.32
CA GLN A 180 9.73 3.87 23.92
C GLN A 180 8.52 3.29 23.18
N PHE A 181 7.53 4.14 22.85
CA PHE A 181 6.37 3.71 22.06
C PHE A 181 6.82 3.07 20.75
N VAL A 182 7.67 3.75 19.96
CA VAL A 182 8.18 3.21 18.69
C VAL A 182 8.91 1.88 18.91
N ALA A 183 9.79 1.80 19.91
CA ALA A 183 10.52 0.59 20.22
C ALA A 183 9.59 -0.59 20.58
N ASP A 184 8.53 -0.34 21.35
CA ASP A 184 7.54 -1.36 21.74
C ASP A 184 6.78 -1.89 20.53
N GLN A 185 6.38 -1.01 19.60
CA GLN A 185 5.70 -1.43 18.36
C GLN A 185 6.59 -2.31 17.50
N LEU A 186 7.85 -1.93 17.33
CA LEU A 186 8.81 -2.69 16.55
C LEU A 186 9.18 -4.02 17.21
N ALA A 187 9.30 -4.04 18.54
CA ALA A 187 9.50 -5.27 19.31
C ALA A 187 8.30 -6.22 19.18
N ALA A 188 7.09 -5.69 19.02
CA ALA A 188 5.88 -6.42 18.71
C ALA A 188 5.72 -6.73 17.20
N GLY A 189 6.76 -6.55 16.37
CA GLY A 189 6.76 -6.96 14.96
C GLY A 189 6.13 -5.97 13.98
N ALA A 190 5.77 -4.76 14.42
CA ALA A 190 5.31 -3.72 13.50
C ALA A 190 6.36 -3.43 12.42
N THR A 191 5.89 -3.19 11.20
CA THR A 191 6.73 -2.92 10.02
C THR A 191 6.76 -1.45 9.63
N PHE A 192 5.91 -0.63 10.25
CA PHE A 192 5.82 0.82 10.14
C PHE A 192 5.14 1.38 11.39
N ILE A 193 5.12 2.69 11.58
CA ILE A 193 4.43 3.34 12.70
C ILE A 193 3.20 4.09 12.17
N LYS A 194 2.08 4.03 12.89
CA LYS A 194 0.86 4.76 12.56
C LYS A 194 0.59 5.85 13.59
N LEU A 195 0.50 7.10 13.11
CA LEU A 195 0.07 8.28 13.86
C LEU A 195 -1.41 8.56 13.60
N ILE A 196 -2.09 9.11 14.60
CA ILE A 196 -3.42 9.71 14.47
C ILE A 196 -3.33 11.21 14.76
N ALA A 197 -3.44 12.03 13.71
CA ALA A 197 -3.69 13.45 13.85
C ALA A 197 -5.19 13.68 13.70
N GLU A 198 -5.88 13.86 14.83
CA GLU A 198 -7.29 14.25 14.87
C GLU A 198 -7.48 15.65 14.26
N SER A 199 -8.73 16.00 13.98
CA SER A 199 -9.10 17.27 13.34
C SER A 199 -8.67 18.51 14.14
N ALA A 200 -8.61 19.65 13.46
CA ALA A 200 -8.18 20.95 13.99
C ALA A 200 -9.00 21.42 15.20
N ASP A 201 -10.27 21.06 15.25
CA ASP A 201 -11.22 21.37 16.32
C ASP A 201 -11.21 20.34 17.46
N SER A 202 -10.47 19.24 17.32
CA SER A 202 -10.33 18.25 18.38
C SER A 202 -9.50 18.83 19.55
N PRO A 203 -10.03 18.81 20.79
CA PRO A 203 -9.25 19.19 21.97
C PRO A 203 -8.17 18.15 22.32
N THR A 204 -8.20 16.99 21.69
CA THR A 204 -7.33 15.83 21.94
C THR A 204 -6.77 15.35 20.61
N THR A 205 -5.57 15.79 20.25
CA THR A 205 -4.84 15.41 19.04
C THR A 205 -3.35 15.34 19.35
N LEU A 206 -2.57 14.55 18.60
CA LEU A 206 -1.12 14.59 18.70
C LEU A 206 -0.65 16.00 18.31
N ASP A 207 0.03 16.68 19.24
CA ASP A 207 0.65 17.96 18.94
C ASP A 207 1.89 17.79 18.06
N GLN A 208 2.37 18.92 17.51
CA GLN A 208 3.51 18.89 16.59
C GLN A 208 4.76 18.32 17.26
N ALA A 209 5.01 18.64 18.53
CA ALA A 209 6.23 18.20 19.23
C ALA A 209 6.24 16.68 19.45
N ILE A 210 5.09 16.07 19.76
CA ILE A 210 4.96 14.62 19.87
C ILE A 210 5.14 13.98 18.49
N MET A 211 4.50 14.51 17.45
CA MET A 211 4.62 13.97 16.10
C MET A 211 6.06 14.02 15.58
N ASP A 212 6.77 15.13 15.78
CA ASP A 212 8.17 15.29 15.34
C ASP A 212 9.08 14.23 15.97
N VAL A 213 8.93 13.95 17.28
CA VAL A 213 9.75 12.95 17.96
C VAL A 213 9.34 11.52 17.59
N LEU A 214 8.04 11.25 17.37
CA LEU A 214 7.59 9.95 16.87
C LEU A 214 8.14 9.64 15.48
N VAL A 215 8.08 10.62 14.56
CA VAL A 215 8.62 10.44 13.21
C VAL A 215 10.14 10.29 13.24
N ALA A 216 10.84 11.16 13.96
CA ALA A 216 12.30 11.05 14.10
C ALA A 216 12.73 9.69 14.67
N SER A 217 12.05 9.21 15.73
CA SER A 217 12.38 7.91 16.33
C SER A 217 12.08 6.73 15.41
N ALA A 218 10.97 6.75 14.67
CA ALA A 218 10.67 5.74 13.66
C ALA A 218 11.74 5.72 12.54
N HIS A 219 12.16 6.90 12.09
CA HIS A 219 13.18 7.07 11.06
C HIS A 219 14.57 6.62 11.52
N GLU A 220 14.93 6.82 12.79
CA GLU A 220 16.16 6.27 13.41
C GLU A 220 16.20 4.73 13.34
N HIS A 221 15.03 4.07 13.39
CA HIS A 221 14.90 2.62 13.22
C HIS A 221 14.73 2.20 11.76
N GLY A 222 14.73 3.15 10.81
CA GLY A 222 14.62 2.90 9.38
C GLY A 222 13.21 2.52 8.90
N VAL A 223 12.17 2.72 9.70
CA VAL A 223 10.78 2.37 9.35
C VAL A 223 9.94 3.59 8.98
N GLN A 224 8.97 3.40 8.10
CA GLN A 224 8.08 4.47 7.66
C GLN A 224 7.05 4.85 8.72
N VAL A 225 6.50 6.05 8.55
CA VAL A 225 5.38 6.55 9.33
C VAL A 225 4.20 6.90 8.45
N ALA A 226 3.06 6.29 8.73
CA ALA A 226 1.78 6.68 8.15
C ALA A 226 0.99 7.53 9.15
N CYS A 227 0.22 8.50 8.68
CA CYS A 227 -0.58 9.36 9.53
C CYS A 227 -2.03 9.39 9.06
N HIS A 228 -2.99 9.14 9.96
CA HIS A 228 -4.37 9.54 9.72
C HIS A 228 -4.42 11.08 9.72
N ALA A 229 -4.84 11.67 8.60
CA ALA A 229 -4.82 13.12 8.40
C ALA A 229 -6.04 13.55 7.57
N ALA A 230 -7.22 13.50 8.19
CA ALA A 230 -8.50 13.70 7.52
C ALA A 230 -8.93 15.17 7.34
N ASP A 231 -8.09 16.14 7.72
CA ASP A 231 -8.30 17.56 7.49
C ASP A 231 -7.00 18.32 7.18
N TYR A 232 -7.12 19.60 6.79
CA TYR A 232 -5.96 20.42 6.43
C TYR A 232 -4.95 20.57 7.57
N ALA A 233 -5.42 20.77 8.81
CA ALA A 233 -4.51 20.96 9.93
C ALA A 233 -3.74 19.68 10.26
N ALA A 234 -4.40 18.52 10.16
CA ALA A 234 -3.80 17.22 10.36
C ALA A 234 -2.80 16.89 9.25
N VAL A 235 -3.11 17.19 7.98
CA VAL A 235 -2.19 17.04 6.85
C VAL A 235 -0.97 17.94 7.03
N TYR A 236 -1.19 19.21 7.42
CA TYR A 236 -0.09 20.14 7.69
C TYR A 236 0.82 19.62 8.82
N ARG A 237 0.25 19.12 9.91
CA ARG A 237 1.03 18.50 11.00
C ARG A 237 1.84 17.29 10.53
N ALA A 238 1.21 16.38 9.78
CA ALA A 238 1.86 15.19 9.24
C ALA A 238 3.03 15.54 8.31
N LEU A 239 2.84 16.50 7.40
CA LEU A 239 3.90 16.95 6.49
C LEU A 239 5.01 17.71 7.22
N THR A 240 4.67 18.51 8.23
CA THR A 240 5.65 19.23 9.06
C THR A 240 6.52 18.26 9.85
N ALA A 241 5.90 17.22 10.42
CA ALA A 241 6.59 16.14 11.11
C ALA A 241 7.38 15.22 10.16
N GLN A 242 7.20 15.37 8.85
CA GLN A 242 7.82 14.53 7.81
C GLN A 242 7.33 13.08 7.81
N ALA A 243 6.05 12.86 8.12
CA ALA A 243 5.43 11.55 7.94
C ALA A 243 5.48 11.13 6.45
N ASP A 244 5.74 9.85 6.23
CA ASP A 244 5.93 9.28 4.89
C ASP A 244 4.62 9.15 4.12
N GLN A 245 3.51 8.92 4.83
CA GLN A 245 2.20 8.75 4.20
C GLN A 245 1.13 9.52 4.96
N ALA A 246 0.23 10.17 4.21
CA ALA A 246 -0.96 10.80 4.76
C ALA A 246 -2.20 10.02 4.28
N HIS A 247 -3.02 9.55 5.21
CA HIS A 247 -4.18 8.73 4.94
C HIS A 247 -5.46 9.57 5.11
N HIS A 248 -6.44 9.36 4.23
CA HIS A 248 -7.74 10.04 4.22
C HIS A 248 -7.68 11.56 3.95
N VAL A 249 -6.64 12.04 3.28
CA VAL A 249 -6.43 13.47 2.93
C VAL A 249 -7.66 14.05 2.23
N PRO A 250 -8.23 15.19 2.62
CA PRO A 250 -9.39 15.75 1.94
C PRO A 250 -9.08 16.38 0.58
N ALA A 251 -10.12 16.54 -0.24
CA ALA A 251 -10.01 17.10 -1.60
C ALA A 251 -9.58 18.58 -1.67
N GLU A 252 -9.90 19.39 -0.67
CA GLU A 252 -9.74 20.85 -0.73
C GLU A 252 -8.37 21.34 -0.21
N THR A 253 -7.46 20.41 0.09
CA THR A 253 -6.33 20.65 1.00
C THR A 253 -5.11 21.36 0.37
N PHE A 254 -5.08 21.61 -0.94
CA PHE A 254 -3.83 22.08 -1.60
C PHE A 254 -4.00 23.38 -2.40
N PRO A 255 -3.55 24.53 -1.84
CA PRO A 255 -3.11 25.66 -2.65
C PRO A 255 -1.72 25.34 -3.21
N SER A 256 -1.68 25.04 -4.52
CA SER A 256 -0.53 24.94 -5.43
C SER A 256 0.89 25.06 -4.83
N THR A 257 1.34 24.13 -3.97
CA THR A 257 2.75 24.07 -3.54
C THR A 257 3.17 22.63 -3.23
N ARG A 258 4.41 22.30 -3.63
CA ARG A 258 4.98 20.96 -3.81
C ARG A 258 5.33 20.24 -2.49
N ARG A 259 5.00 18.94 -2.36
CA ARG A 259 5.88 17.86 -1.84
C ARG A 259 5.23 16.48 -1.96
N SER A 260 6.07 15.43 -1.87
CA SER A 260 5.96 14.12 -2.52
C SER A 260 5.66 12.94 -1.58
N SER A 261 4.64 13.04 -0.73
CA SER A 261 4.24 11.92 0.15
C SER A 261 3.07 11.12 -0.45
N PRO A 262 3.13 9.77 -0.48
CA PRO A 262 2.01 8.91 -0.84
C PRO A 262 0.73 9.23 -0.06
N VAL A 263 -0.38 9.40 -0.76
CA VAL A 263 -1.72 9.54 -0.17
C VAL A 263 -2.53 8.26 -0.39
N THR A 264 -3.09 7.66 0.66
CA THR A 264 -4.16 6.66 0.51
C THR A 264 -5.52 7.33 0.65
N LEU A 265 -6.40 7.07 -0.33
CA LEU A 265 -7.69 7.74 -0.45
C LEU A 265 -8.82 6.89 0.18
N ARG A 266 -9.98 7.53 0.40
CA ARG A 266 -11.19 6.88 0.91
C ARG A 266 -12.42 7.38 0.14
N ARG A 267 -13.36 6.47 -0.13
CA ARG A 267 -14.79 6.77 -0.33
C ARG A 267 -15.62 6.16 0.81
N ALA A 268 -16.26 6.98 1.63
CA ALA A 268 -17.43 6.52 2.39
C ALA A 268 -18.70 6.62 1.50
N ARG A 269 -19.52 5.57 1.48
CA ARG A 269 -20.93 5.69 1.04
C ARG A 269 -21.64 6.62 2.03
N PRO A 270 -22.52 7.54 1.59
CA PRO A 270 -23.25 8.39 2.53
C PRO A 270 -24.28 7.51 3.26
N LEU A 271 -24.00 7.17 4.51
CA LEU A 271 -25.07 6.85 5.46
C LEU A 271 -25.37 8.13 6.22
N SER A 272 -26.61 8.60 6.10
CA SER A 272 -27.12 9.80 6.76
C SER A 272 -26.89 9.75 8.28
N LEU A 273 -25.80 10.36 8.74
CA LEU A 273 -25.62 10.86 10.10
C LEU A 273 -25.01 12.27 9.98
N PRO A 274 -25.62 13.29 10.59
CA PRO A 274 -25.20 14.68 10.38
C PRO A 274 -23.92 14.94 11.17
N SER A 275 -22.77 15.00 10.49
CA SER A 275 -21.62 15.77 10.95
C SER A 275 -21.15 16.68 9.80
N PRO A 276 -21.01 17.99 10.02
CA PRO A 276 -20.78 18.96 8.95
C PRO A 276 -19.32 19.06 8.45
N SER A 277 -18.45 18.08 8.73
CA SER A 277 -17.01 18.20 8.40
C SER A 277 -16.33 16.99 7.73
N SER A 278 -17.03 15.90 7.40
CA SER A 278 -16.42 14.74 6.70
C SER A 278 -16.60 14.80 5.18
N THR A 279 -16.00 15.79 4.52
CA THR A 279 -15.96 15.82 3.06
C THR A 279 -14.89 14.83 2.56
N ASN A 280 -15.33 13.62 2.23
CA ASN A 280 -14.59 12.65 1.41
C ASN A 280 -13.92 13.33 0.21
N LEU A 281 -12.80 12.78 -0.27
CA LEU A 281 -12.23 13.22 -1.54
C LEU A 281 -13.27 13.07 -2.65
N SER A 282 -13.73 14.19 -3.17
CA SER A 282 -14.41 14.23 -4.44
C SER A 282 -13.37 13.99 -5.56
N PRO A 283 -13.75 13.39 -6.71
CA PRO A 283 -12.87 13.21 -7.86
C PRO A 283 -11.99 14.44 -8.23
N PRO A 284 -12.46 15.70 -8.06
CA PRO A 284 -11.63 16.90 -8.21
C PRO A 284 -10.38 16.98 -7.32
N GLY A 285 -10.44 16.53 -6.06
CA GLY A 285 -9.30 16.63 -5.14
C GLY A 285 -8.17 15.65 -5.45
N VAL A 286 -8.54 14.42 -5.83
CA VAL A 286 -7.61 13.39 -6.31
C VAL A 286 -6.89 13.87 -7.58
N THR A 287 -7.66 14.46 -8.49
CA THR A 287 -7.13 15.04 -9.73
C THR A 287 -6.14 16.18 -9.42
N ALA A 288 -6.44 17.05 -8.46
CA ALA A 288 -5.56 18.15 -8.06
C ALA A 288 -4.24 17.65 -7.45
N LEU A 289 -4.31 16.66 -6.55
CA LEU A 289 -3.15 15.99 -5.97
C LEU A 289 -2.25 15.36 -7.03
N HIS A 290 -2.85 14.61 -7.95
CA HIS A 290 -2.14 13.98 -9.05
C HIS A 290 -1.51 15.01 -10.00
N ALA A 291 -2.25 16.07 -10.35
CA ALA A 291 -1.73 17.18 -11.16
C ALA A 291 -0.56 17.92 -10.47
N ALA A 292 -0.52 17.93 -9.14
CA ALA A 292 0.58 18.45 -8.36
C ALA A 292 1.78 17.48 -8.25
N GLY A 293 1.69 16.29 -8.85
CA GLY A 293 2.74 15.26 -8.83
C GLY A 293 2.84 14.50 -7.50
N VAL A 294 1.80 14.55 -6.67
CA VAL A 294 1.74 13.80 -5.42
C VAL A 294 1.46 12.33 -5.75
N PRO A 295 2.31 11.38 -5.32
CA PRO A 295 2.02 9.96 -5.48
C PRO A 295 0.76 9.56 -4.71
N ILE A 296 -0.10 8.74 -5.33
CA ILE A 296 -1.34 8.26 -4.73
C ILE A 296 -1.33 6.74 -4.73
N LEU A 297 -1.72 6.15 -3.60
CA LEU A 297 -1.82 4.72 -3.38
C LEU A 297 -3.29 4.31 -3.32
N ALA A 298 -3.62 3.17 -3.93
CA ALA A 298 -4.91 2.53 -3.73
C ALA A 298 -4.94 1.88 -2.34
N GLY A 299 -5.87 2.29 -1.48
CA GLY A 299 -6.12 1.72 -0.16
C GLY A 299 -7.59 1.85 0.17
N THR A 300 -8.14 0.93 0.95
CA THR A 300 -9.60 0.78 1.04
C THR A 300 -10.21 1.20 2.36
N ASP A 301 -9.43 1.16 3.44
CA ASP A 301 -9.93 1.21 4.81
C ASP A 301 -10.90 0.04 5.10
N SER A 302 -10.74 -1.12 4.42
CA SER A 302 -11.61 -2.29 4.60
C SER A 302 -11.57 -2.82 6.03
N ASN A 303 -12.75 -3.08 6.61
CA ASN A 303 -12.94 -3.40 8.02
C ASN A 303 -14.34 -4.02 8.27
N ASP A 304 -14.54 -4.63 9.44
CA ASP A 304 -15.82 -5.23 9.86
C ASP A 304 -16.71 -4.32 10.74
N PHE A 305 -16.41 -3.03 10.85
CA PHE A 305 -17.24 -2.13 11.66
C PHE A 305 -18.67 -2.08 11.09
N PRO A 306 -19.73 -2.36 11.88
CA PRO A 306 -21.09 -2.54 11.36
C PRO A 306 -21.68 -1.38 10.54
N VAL A 307 -21.15 -0.16 10.71
CA VAL A 307 -21.63 1.06 10.04
C VAL A 307 -20.61 1.64 9.06
N LEU A 308 -19.31 1.40 9.30
CA LEU A 308 -18.20 1.96 8.50
C LEU A 308 -17.48 0.89 7.66
N GLY A 309 -17.98 -0.34 7.70
CA GLY A 309 -17.41 -1.52 7.07
C GLY A 309 -17.32 -1.38 5.57
N LEU A 310 -16.12 -1.60 5.05
CA LEU A 310 -15.85 -1.74 3.63
C LEU A 310 -15.35 -3.17 3.40
N ALA A 311 -15.92 -3.83 2.39
CA ALA A 311 -15.64 -5.23 2.12
C ALA A 311 -14.17 -5.44 1.72
N TYR A 312 -13.51 -6.44 2.30
CA TYR A 312 -12.16 -6.85 1.89
C TYR A 312 -12.14 -7.30 0.41
N GLY A 313 -11.03 -7.03 -0.29
CA GLY A 313 -10.82 -7.40 -1.70
C GLY A 313 -11.63 -6.56 -2.70
N SER A 314 -12.96 -6.73 -2.72
CA SER A 314 -13.84 -6.09 -3.71
C SER A 314 -13.83 -4.55 -3.66
N SER A 315 -13.61 -3.96 -2.48
CA SER A 315 -13.47 -2.50 -2.33
C SER A 315 -12.20 -1.97 -3.01
N LEU A 316 -11.13 -2.76 -3.10
CA LEU A 316 -9.92 -2.34 -3.80
C LEU A 316 -10.19 -2.17 -5.29
N HIS A 317 -10.93 -3.09 -5.92
CA HIS A 317 -11.32 -2.92 -7.32
C HIS A 317 -12.18 -1.66 -7.53
N ALA A 318 -13.09 -1.36 -6.59
CA ALA A 318 -13.86 -0.11 -6.65
C ALA A 318 -12.96 1.13 -6.52
N GLU A 319 -11.94 1.07 -5.67
CA GLU A 319 -10.92 2.13 -5.53
C GLU A 319 -10.10 2.30 -6.82
N LEU A 320 -9.67 1.19 -7.45
CA LEU A 320 -8.98 1.22 -8.75
C LEU A 320 -9.83 1.89 -9.83
N GLU A 321 -11.13 1.56 -9.90
CA GLU A 321 -12.09 2.18 -10.83
C GLU A 321 -12.20 3.70 -10.61
N LEU A 322 -12.23 4.15 -9.35
CA LEU A 322 -12.28 5.57 -9.02
C LEU A 322 -11.00 6.30 -9.41
N LEU A 323 -9.84 5.72 -9.10
CA LEU A 323 -8.53 6.29 -9.44
C LEU A 323 -8.34 6.41 -10.95
N VAL A 324 -8.61 5.34 -11.71
CA VAL A 324 -8.53 5.37 -13.18
C VAL A 324 -9.53 6.36 -13.77
N GLY A 325 -10.74 6.45 -13.19
CA GLY A 325 -11.75 7.43 -13.58
C GLY A 325 -11.29 8.90 -13.44
N THR A 326 -10.28 9.16 -12.61
CA THR A 326 -9.63 10.47 -12.46
C THR A 326 -8.33 10.63 -13.27
N GLY A 327 -7.99 9.65 -14.11
CA GLY A 327 -6.82 9.67 -14.98
C GLY A 327 -5.51 9.23 -14.29
N LEU A 328 -5.59 8.57 -13.14
CA LEU A 328 -4.41 8.03 -12.45
C LEU A 328 -4.07 6.62 -12.92
N SER A 329 -2.77 6.31 -12.97
CA SER A 329 -2.27 4.93 -13.00
C SER A 329 -2.31 4.33 -11.59
N THR A 330 -2.67 3.06 -11.46
CA THR A 330 -3.05 2.46 -10.17
C THR A 330 -2.03 1.46 -9.62
N HIS A 331 -0.75 1.66 -9.88
CA HIS A 331 0.30 0.72 -9.45
C HIS A 331 0.92 1.11 -8.12
N ASN A 332 0.43 0.47 -7.06
CA ASN A 332 1.15 0.36 -5.79
C ASN A 332 2.37 -0.55 -5.98
N ARG A 333 3.53 -0.15 -5.42
CA ARG A 333 4.76 -0.93 -5.51
C ARG A 333 5.43 -1.06 -4.15
N LEU A 334 6.18 -2.15 -4.00
CA LEU A 334 7.13 -2.36 -2.92
C LEU A 334 8.51 -2.59 -3.57
N PHE A 335 9.58 -2.59 -2.78
CA PHE A 335 10.92 -2.83 -3.33
C PHE A 335 11.07 -4.20 -4.00
N ASP A 336 10.33 -5.19 -3.52
CA ASP A 336 10.46 -6.59 -3.92
C ASP A 336 9.30 -7.11 -4.79
N ARG A 337 8.28 -6.29 -5.08
CA ARG A 337 7.06 -6.68 -5.81
C ARG A 337 6.24 -5.47 -6.30
N GLY A 338 5.15 -5.74 -7.02
CA GLY A 338 4.36 -4.72 -7.72
C GLY A 338 4.86 -4.43 -9.14
N VAL A 339 5.80 -5.26 -9.63
CA VAL A 339 6.28 -5.31 -11.01
C VAL A 339 6.58 -6.76 -11.37
N ILE A 340 6.24 -7.17 -12.58
CA ILE A 340 6.65 -8.46 -13.14
C ILE A 340 8.05 -8.28 -13.75
N ALA A 341 9.08 -8.61 -12.97
CA ALA A 341 10.47 -8.54 -13.40
C ALA A 341 11.33 -9.58 -12.68
N SER A 342 12.45 -9.96 -13.28
CA SER A 342 13.37 -10.93 -12.69
C SER A 342 13.90 -10.47 -11.33
N GLY A 343 13.90 -11.38 -10.35
CA GLY A 343 14.31 -11.14 -8.96
C GLY A 343 13.19 -10.60 -8.06
N MET A 344 12.03 -10.25 -8.62
CA MET A 344 10.85 -9.85 -7.83
C MET A 344 10.13 -11.07 -7.27
N ARG A 345 9.44 -10.88 -6.14
CA ARG A 345 8.52 -11.89 -5.59
C ARG A 345 7.45 -12.21 -6.63
N ALA A 346 7.16 -13.49 -6.80
CA ALA A 346 6.14 -14.00 -7.72
C ALA A 346 4.72 -13.83 -7.15
N ASP A 347 4.34 -12.56 -6.99
CA ASP A 347 2.98 -12.13 -6.72
C ASP A 347 2.33 -11.73 -8.03
N LEU A 348 1.42 -12.55 -8.50
CA LEU A 348 0.91 -12.47 -9.87
C LEU A 348 -0.61 -12.67 -9.89
N LEU A 349 -1.26 -11.98 -10.80
CA LEU A 349 -2.69 -12.04 -11.04
C LEU A 349 -2.92 -12.22 -12.54
N LEU A 350 -3.49 -13.36 -12.95
CA LEU A 350 -3.92 -13.58 -14.33
C LEU A 350 -5.39 -13.26 -14.45
N ILE A 351 -5.74 -12.39 -15.42
CA ILE A 351 -7.11 -11.99 -15.71
C ILE A 351 -7.47 -12.20 -17.18
N SER A 352 -8.77 -12.27 -17.44
CA SER A 352 -9.32 -12.14 -18.79
C SER A 352 -9.80 -10.71 -19.07
N GLY A 353 -9.54 -10.21 -20.28
CA GLY A 353 -9.85 -8.84 -20.67
C GLY A 353 -8.67 -7.88 -20.52
N ASP A 354 -8.83 -6.67 -21.08
CA ASP A 354 -7.78 -5.64 -21.12
C ASP A 354 -8.02 -4.58 -20.02
N PRO A 355 -7.20 -4.54 -18.96
CA PRO A 355 -7.35 -3.59 -17.86
C PRO A 355 -6.96 -2.15 -18.24
N ILE A 356 -6.24 -1.94 -19.35
CA ILE A 356 -5.95 -0.60 -19.88
C ILE A 356 -7.20 -0.04 -20.56
N ALA A 357 -7.92 -0.88 -21.31
CA ALA A 357 -9.17 -0.49 -21.95
C ALA A 357 -10.33 -0.36 -20.96
N ASN A 358 -10.40 -1.24 -19.96
CA ASN A 358 -11.40 -1.21 -18.91
C ASN A 358 -10.84 -1.79 -17.60
N ILE A 359 -10.57 -0.95 -16.61
CA ILE A 359 -10.01 -1.36 -15.31
C ILE A 359 -10.87 -2.37 -14.57
N ALA A 360 -12.18 -2.44 -14.82
CA ALA A 360 -13.06 -3.45 -14.24
C ALA A 360 -12.68 -4.88 -14.68
N ALA A 361 -11.91 -5.06 -15.76
CA ALA A 361 -11.37 -6.36 -16.18
C ALA A 361 -10.47 -7.00 -15.10
N THR A 362 -9.92 -6.21 -14.17
CA THR A 362 -9.18 -6.73 -13.01
C THR A 362 -10.01 -7.68 -12.13
N ARG A 363 -11.34 -7.61 -12.21
CA ARG A 363 -12.27 -8.51 -11.50
C ARG A 363 -12.41 -9.88 -12.18
N ASN A 364 -12.04 -10.00 -13.44
CA ASN A 364 -12.19 -11.24 -14.21
C ASN A 364 -11.01 -12.20 -13.97
N ILE A 365 -10.81 -12.55 -12.71
CA ILE A 365 -9.67 -13.30 -12.21
C ILE A 365 -9.73 -14.75 -12.71
N GLN A 366 -8.64 -15.20 -13.30
CA GLN A 366 -8.45 -16.59 -13.72
C GLN A 366 -7.57 -17.36 -12.74
N ARG A 367 -6.47 -16.73 -12.28
CA ARG A 367 -5.51 -17.35 -11.35
C ARG A 367 -4.79 -16.28 -10.52
N VAL A 368 -4.40 -16.64 -9.29
CA VAL A 368 -3.64 -15.80 -8.38
C VAL A 368 -2.46 -16.60 -7.85
N TRP A 369 -1.27 -16.01 -7.85
CA TRP A 369 -0.09 -16.57 -7.20
C TRP A 369 0.42 -15.60 -6.14
N ILE A 370 0.70 -16.13 -4.95
CA ILE A 370 1.26 -15.38 -3.82
C ILE A 370 2.54 -16.07 -3.41
N ALA A 371 3.67 -15.38 -3.54
CA ALA A 371 5.01 -15.98 -3.45
C ALA A 371 5.15 -17.27 -4.27
N GLY A 372 4.61 -17.29 -5.50
CA GLY A 372 4.68 -18.44 -6.41
C GLY A 372 3.76 -19.63 -6.08
N THR A 373 3.05 -19.58 -4.94
CA THR A 373 1.99 -20.53 -4.59
C THR A 373 0.67 -20.09 -5.22
N GLU A 374 0.01 -20.97 -5.97
CA GLU A 374 -1.29 -20.68 -6.56
C GLU A 374 -2.39 -20.73 -5.49
N TYR A 375 -3.23 -19.70 -5.45
CA TYR A 375 -4.43 -19.67 -4.60
C TYR A 375 -5.63 -20.16 -5.41
N THR A 376 -6.29 -21.21 -4.94
CA THR A 376 -7.29 -21.95 -5.74
C THR A 376 -8.72 -21.50 -5.53
N ASN A 377 -9.03 -20.81 -4.42
CA ASN A 377 -10.40 -20.41 -4.06
C ASN A 377 -10.73 -19.01 -4.58
N ILE A 378 -10.52 -18.76 -5.87
CA ILE A 378 -10.80 -17.47 -6.48
C ILE A 378 -12.31 -17.16 -6.50
N THR A 379 -12.66 -15.90 -6.28
CA THR A 379 -14.04 -15.45 -6.41
C THR A 379 -14.30 -15.04 -7.85
N VAL A 380 -15.32 -15.63 -8.48
CA VAL A 380 -15.84 -15.12 -9.75
C VAL A 380 -16.72 -13.92 -9.40
N ALA A 381 -16.20 -12.72 -9.64
CA ALA A 381 -16.87 -11.45 -9.35
C ALA A 381 -17.93 -11.09 -10.39
#